data_AF-A0A6G8CVP1-F1
#
_entry.id   AF-A0A6G8CVP1-F1
#
_cell.length_a   1.000
_cell.length_b   1.000
_cell.length_c   1.000
_cell.angle_alpha   90.00
_cell.angle_beta   90.00
_cell.angle_gamma   90.00
#
_symmetry.space_group_name_H-M   'P 1'
#
loop_
_entity.id
_entity.type
_entity.pdbx_description
1 polymer ?
#
loop_
_entity_poly.entity_id
_entity_poly.type
_entity_poly.pdbx_seq_one_letter_code
_entity_poly.pdbx_strand_id
1 'polypeptide(L)'
;MLNHYRSPYPNYIHQLFITPSKHLYVLKDKRLKWQSKALEVKLDSIEDAEREHLVYYVLADHTSAAFYAEVGTSKTLVHPTEFLTRAWSQKPDFFFHGIPENLIVPTAVSKKYPNVEGWLQQLGVRIVPPPSGFYAGIHQVKNWEKDVANHISFHEYLEKTPCTLEVLRSKNLRMLEMANDSQINRPGIRMTRKQLWELPVEGRPPLRVMA
;
A
#
# COMPACT_ATOMS: atom_id res chain seq x y z
N MET A 1 -10.48 26.62 -9.00
CA MET A 1 -9.64 25.85 -9.94
C MET A 1 -9.22 24.56 -9.24
N LEU A 2 -9.64 23.40 -9.74
CA LEU A 2 -9.18 22.11 -9.22
C LEU A 2 -7.78 21.83 -9.79
N ASN A 3 -6.74 22.13 -9.01
CA ASN A 3 -5.36 21.72 -9.33
C ASN A 3 -5.28 20.20 -9.24
N HIS A 4 -5.52 19.51 -10.35
CA HIS A 4 -5.19 18.10 -10.47
C HIS A 4 -3.67 17.99 -10.49
N TYR A 5 -3.08 17.24 -9.55
CA TYR A 5 -1.66 16.95 -9.63
C TYR A 5 -1.39 16.21 -10.93
N ARG A 6 -0.45 16.74 -11.74
CA ARG A 6 0.07 16.04 -12.91
C ARG A 6 1.47 15.54 -12.55
N SER A 7 1.60 14.23 -12.37
CA SER A 7 2.90 13.59 -12.26
C SER A 7 3.50 13.45 -13.66
N PRO A 8 4.70 13.99 -13.94
CA PRO A 8 5.33 13.92 -15.25
C PRO A 8 5.83 12.51 -15.60
N TYR A 9 6.18 11.69 -14.61
CA TYR A 9 6.71 10.35 -14.80
C TYR A 9 6.44 9.45 -13.58
N PRO A 10 6.61 8.11 -13.68
CA PRO A 10 6.59 7.20 -12.54
C PRO A 10 7.71 7.49 -11.53
N ASN A 11 7.47 7.32 -10.23
CA ASN A 11 8.36 7.73 -9.14
C ASN A 11 8.41 9.24 -8.86
N TYR A 12 7.51 10.05 -9.44
CA TYR A 12 7.45 11.48 -9.10
C TYR A 12 6.67 11.75 -7.82
N ILE A 13 5.45 11.20 -7.72
CA ILE A 13 4.59 11.26 -6.54
C ILE A 13 4.20 9.83 -6.18
N HIS A 14 4.49 9.43 -4.93
CA HIS A 14 3.85 8.26 -4.34
C HIS A 14 2.73 8.66 -3.39
N GLN A 15 1.83 7.72 -3.13
CA GLN A 15 0.69 7.84 -2.23
C GLN A 15 0.79 6.78 -1.14
N LEU A 16 0.93 7.22 0.11
CA LEU A 16 0.99 6.33 1.27
C LEU A 16 -0.42 6.06 1.82
N PHE A 17 -0.69 4.81 2.14
CA PHE A 17 -1.87 4.39 2.89
C PHE A 17 -1.42 3.45 4.01
N ILE A 18 -1.80 3.79 5.23
CA ILE A 18 -1.71 2.87 6.37
C ILE A 18 -3.10 2.85 6.97
N THR A 19 -3.78 1.71 6.88
CA THR A 19 -5.20 1.65 7.22
C THR A 19 -5.56 0.34 7.89
N PRO A 20 -6.27 0.39 9.04
CA PRO A 20 -6.93 -0.79 9.56
C PRO A 20 -7.94 -1.33 8.55
N SER A 21 -8.02 -2.65 8.44
CA SER A 21 -9.15 -3.31 7.82
C SER A 21 -10.38 -3.17 8.70
N LYS A 22 -11.51 -2.85 8.05
CA LYS A 22 -12.82 -2.84 8.71
C LYS A 22 -13.49 -4.22 8.69
N HIS A 23 -12.90 -5.18 7.98
CA HIS A 23 -13.52 -6.47 7.68
C HIS A 23 -12.66 -7.67 8.09
N LEU A 24 -11.34 -7.51 8.15
CA LEU A 24 -10.39 -8.56 8.49
C LEU A 24 -9.74 -8.33 9.85
N TYR A 25 -9.73 -9.39 10.67
CA TYR A 25 -9.12 -9.42 11.98
C TYR A 25 -8.52 -10.79 12.28
N VAL A 26 -7.60 -10.82 13.25
CA VAL A 26 -6.90 -12.00 13.74
C VAL A 26 -7.63 -12.52 14.98
N LEU A 27 -7.93 -13.81 14.98
CA LEU A 27 -8.48 -14.53 16.13
C LEU A 27 -7.39 -14.87 17.15
N LYS A 28 -7.80 -15.24 18.38
CA LYS A 28 -6.88 -15.64 19.45
C LYS A 28 -5.98 -16.82 19.04
N ASP A 29 -6.50 -17.71 18.20
CA ASP A 29 -5.80 -18.87 17.62
C ASP A 29 -5.02 -18.54 16.33
N LYS A 30 -4.77 -17.24 16.06
CA LYS A 30 -3.99 -16.73 14.93
C LYS A 30 -4.61 -16.90 13.54
N ARG A 31 -5.83 -17.43 13.45
CA ARG A 31 -6.59 -17.49 12.20
C ARG A 31 -7.07 -16.11 11.76
N LEU A 32 -7.09 -15.89 10.46
CA LEU A 32 -7.68 -14.70 9.84
C LEU A 32 -9.18 -14.90 9.69
N LYS A 33 -9.98 -13.88 10.03
CA LYS A 33 -11.43 -13.93 9.89
C LYS A 33 -11.95 -12.71 9.16
N TRP A 34 -12.71 -12.97 8.10
CA TRP A 34 -13.51 -11.98 7.40
C TRP A 34 -14.87 -11.78 8.07
N GLN A 35 -15.39 -10.56 8.02
CA GLN A 35 -16.80 -10.29 8.28
C GLN A 35 -17.38 -9.25 7.31
N SER A 36 -18.64 -9.46 6.92
CA SER A 36 -19.32 -8.60 5.96
C SER A 36 -19.66 -7.20 6.51
N LYS A 37 -20.02 -7.11 7.79
CA LYS A 37 -20.32 -5.82 8.43
C LYS A 37 -19.02 -5.07 8.73
N ALA A 38 -18.91 -3.83 8.27
CA ALA A 38 -17.75 -2.99 8.57
C ALA A 38 -17.66 -2.68 10.08
N LEU A 39 -16.47 -2.81 10.64
CA LEU A 39 -16.14 -2.36 11.99
C LEU A 39 -15.80 -0.88 11.99
N GLU A 40 -16.15 -0.21 13.08
CA GLU A 40 -15.64 1.13 13.37
C GLU A 40 -14.26 1.01 13.98
N VAL A 41 -13.25 1.35 13.19
CA VAL A 41 -11.85 1.34 13.61
C VAL A 41 -11.13 2.50 12.94
N LYS A 42 -10.30 3.20 13.71
CA LYS A 42 -9.49 4.32 13.26
C LYS A 42 -8.03 4.01 13.54
N LEU A 43 -7.15 4.48 12.67
CA LEU A 43 -5.71 4.25 12.80
C LEU A 43 -5.17 4.83 14.11
N ASP A 44 -5.68 5.99 14.56
CA ASP A 44 -5.16 6.71 15.73
C ASP A 44 -5.41 6.01 17.05
N SER A 45 -6.41 5.13 17.15
CA SER A 45 -6.79 4.38 18.36
C SER A 45 -6.88 2.87 18.12
N ILE A 46 -6.16 2.34 17.12
CA ILE A 46 -6.32 0.96 16.66
C ILE A 46 -5.78 -0.07 17.68
N GLU A 47 -4.77 0.32 18.46
CA GLU A 47 -4.16 -0.52 19.49
C GLU A 47 -5.13 -0.85 20.62
N ASP A 48 -6.08 0.06 20.89
CA ASP A 48 -7.11 -0.07 21.92
C ASP A 48 -8.36 -0.81 21.43
N ALA A 49 -8.39 -1.24 20.16
CA ALA A 49 -9.53 -1.93 19.59
C ALA A 49 -9.72 -3.31 20.25
N GLU A 50 -10.98 -3.69 20.48
CA GLU A 50 -11.34 -4.99 21.08
C GLU A 50 -10.77 -6.18 20.27
N ARG A 51 -10.64 -6.00 18.95
CA ARG A 51 -10.16 -7.01 18.03
C ARG A 51 -8.78 -6.66 17.50
N GLU A 52 -8.00 -7.69 17.20
CA GLU A 52 -6.73 -7.51 16.51
C GLU A 52 -6.98 -7.34 15.01
N HIS A 53 -7.07 -6.09 14.54
CA HIS A 53 -7.35 -5.79 13.14
C HIS A 53 -6.16 -6.07 12.24
N LEU A 54 -6.41 -6.48 11.00
CA LEU A 54 -5.38 -6.41 9.95
C LEU A 54 -5.10 -4.96 9.62
N VAL A 55 -3.86 -4.64 9.30
CA VAL A 55 -3.43 -3.31 8.89
C VAL A 55 -2.74 -3.41 7.55
N TYR A 56 -3.25 -2.67 6.57
CA TYR A 56 -2.63 -2.58 5.25
C TYR A 56 -1.68 -1.41 5.20
N TYR A 57 -0.47 -1.69 4.76
CA TYR A 57 0.53 -0.70 4.40
C TYR A 57 0.64 -0.73 2.88
N VAL A 58 0.24 0.34 2.20
CA VAL A 58 0.26 0.41 0.73
C VAL A 58 0.98 1.68 0.31
N LEU A 59 1.90 1.54 -0.63
CA LEU A 59 2.56 2.65 -1.30
C LEU A 59 2.34 2.51 -2.79
N ALA A 60 1.66 3.47 -3.39
CA ALA A 60 1.33 3.44 -4.82
C ALA A 60 1.93 4.64 -5.57
N ASP A 61 2.43 4.41 -6.76
CA ASP A 61 2.85 5.46 -7.68
C ASP A 61 1.63 6.12 -8.34
N HIS A 62 1.61 7.45 -8.35
CA HIS A 62 0.48 8.21 -8.86
C HIS A 62 0.30 8.05 -10.38
N THR A 63 1.39 7.89 -11.14
CA THR A 63 1.37 7.82 -12.60
C THR A 63 0.92 6.45 -13.10
N SER A 64 1.67 5.42 -12.72
CA SER A 64 1.54 4.04 -13.17
C SER A 64 0.55 3.21 -12.36
N ALA A 65 0.12 3.70 -11.19
CA ALA A 65 -0.62 2.92 -10.19
C ALA A 65 0.09 1.62 -9.75
N ALA A 66 1.38 1.44 -10.10
CA ALA A 66 2.22 0.40 -9.54
C ALA A 66 2.32 0.60 -8.04
N PHE A 67 2.34 -0.50 -7.29
CA PHE A 67 2.29 -0.40 -5.86
C PHE A 67 3.00 -1.55 -5.17
N TYR A 68 3.47 -1.25 -3.97
CA TYR A 68 3.96 -2.21 -3.00
C TYR A 68 3.00 -2.22 -1.79
N ALA A 69 2.76 -3.38 -1.21
CA ALA A 69 1.95 -3.49 -0.01
C ALA A 69 2.45 -4.55 0.96
N GLU A 70 2.19 -4.34 2.25
CA GLU A 70 2.45 -5.27 3.33
C GLU A 70 1.21 -5.39 4.24
N VAL A 71 1.15 -6.51 4.97
CA VAL A 71 0.11 -6.80 5.95
C VAL A 71 0.69 -6.92 7.37
N GLY A 72 0.19 -6.08 8.26
CA GLY A 72 0.47 -6.09 9.69
C GLY A 72 -0.79 -6.36 10.51
N THR A 73 -0.67 -6.23 11.83
CA THR A 73 -1.82 -6.25 12.74
C THR A 73 -1.81 -5.03 13.66
N SER A 74 -2.96 -4.72 14.26
CA SER A 74 -3.06 -3.65 15.24
C SER A 74 -2.16 -3.83 16.47
N LYS A 75 -1.68 -5.06 16.73
CA LYS A 75 -0.72 -5.35 17.81
C LYS A 75 0.74 -5.32 17.38
N THR A 76 0.99 -5.35 16.08
CA THR A 76 2.34 -5.39 15.49
C THR A 76 2.46 -4.30 14.44
N LEU A 77 2.10 -3.08 14.82
CA LEU A 77 2.19 -1.93 13.95
C LEU A 77 3.65 -1.66 13.59
N VAL A 78 3.89 -1.57 12.29
CA VAL A 78 5.16 -1.16 11.71
C VAL A 78 5.17 0.36 11.60
N HIS A 79 6.29 0.99 11.94
CA HIS A 79 6.49 2.42 11.75
C HIS A 79 6.55 2.78 10.25
N PRO A 80 5.96 3.89 9.78
CA PRO A 80 5.95 4.23 8.36
C PRO A 80 7.33 4.28 7.72
N THR A 81 8.36 4.71 8.44
CA THR A 81 9.74 4.79 7.92
C THR A 81 10.31 3.41 7.59
N GLU A 82 10.00 2.39 8.39
CA GLU A 82 10.45 1.02 8.13
C GLU A 82 9.75 0.44 6.90
N PHE A 83 8.43 0.65 6.79
CA PHE A 83 7.66 0.24 5.62
C PHE A 83 8.16 0.94 4.35
N LEU A 84 8.36 2.26 4.40
CA LEU A 84 8.84 3.06 3.27
C LEU A 84 10.27 2.67 2.87
N THR A 85 11.14 2.38 3.84
CA THR A 85 12.49 1.85 3.58
C THR A 85 12.37 0.58 2.74
N ARG A 86 11.62 -0.43 3.20
CA ARG A 86 11.41 -1.66 2.44
C ARG A 86 10.76 -1.43 1.10
N ALA A 87 9.75 -0.56 1.02
CA ALA A 87 9.05 -0.26 -0.22
C ALA A 87 9.97 0.38 -1.28
N TRP A 88 10.87 1.26 -0.85
CA TRP A 88 11.80 1.99 -1.72
C TRP A 88 13.11 1.26 -2.01
N SER A 89 13.51 0.28 -1.20
CA SER A 89 14.68 -0.56 -1.48
C SER A 89 14.48 -1.38 -2.75
N GLN A 90 15.58 -1.58 -3.48
CA GLN A 90 15.59 -2.51 -4.61
C GLN A 90 15.38 -3.94 -4.12
N LYS A 91 14.57 -4.70 -4.86
CA LYS A 91 14.25 -6.09 -4.56
C LYS A 91 14.60 -6.93 -5.78
N PRO A 92 15.20 -8.12 -5.64
CA PRO A 92 15.59 -8.95 -6.77
C PRO A 92 14.37 -9.35 -7.60
N ASP A 93 13.26 -9.70 -6.94
CA ASP A 93 12.08 -10.28 -7.57
C ASP A 93 10.89 -9.32 -7.59
N PHE A 94 11.11 -8.00 -7.46
CA PHE A 94 10.01 -7.04 -7.48
C PHE A 94 10.42 -5.67 -8.06
N PHE A 95 9.66 -5.22 -9.06
CA PHE A 95 10.04 -4.08 -9.91
C PHE A 95 9.84 -2.71 -9.23
N PHE A 96 8.89 -2.58 -8.31
CA PHE A 96 8.58 -1.30 -7.67
C PHE A 96 9.60 -0.98 -6.57
N HIS A 97 10.31 0.14 -6.75
CA HIS A 97 11.32 0.65 -5.83
C HIS A 97 11.59 2.13 -6.12
N GLY A 98 12.48 2.76 -5.35
CA GLY A 98 12.91 4.13 -5.59
C GLY A 98 12.19 5.16 -4.70
N ILE A 99 12.96 6.13 -4.24
CA ILE A 99 12.53 7.25 -3.41
C ILE A 99 11.94 8.32 -4.34
N PRO A 100 10.67 8.71 -4.16
CA PRO A 100 10.04 9.69 -5.03
C PRO A 100 10.51 11.12 -4.70
N GLU A 101 10.18 12.08 -5.55
CA GLU A 101 10.37 13.50 -5.20
C GLU A 101 9.33 13.98 -4.20
N ASN A 102 8.11 13.47 -4.31
CA ASN A 102 6.97 13.89 -3.52
C ASN A 102 6.23 12.68 -2.94
N LEU A 103 5.67 12.86 -1.74
CA LEU A 103 4.84 11.86 -1.08
C LEU A 103 3.55 12.50 -0.59
N ILE A 104 2.42 11.87 -0.86
CA ILE A 104 1.16 12.19 -0.21
C ILE A 104 1.05 11.34 1.06
N VAL A 105 1.03 12.01 2.22
CA VAL A 105 0.86 11.40 3.54
C VAL A 105 -0.53 11.74 4.08
N PRO A 106 -1.40 10.74 4.38
CA PRO A 106 -2.70 11.01 4.97
C PRO A 106 -2.58 11.64 6.35
N THR A 107 -3.46 12.58 6.69
CA THR A 107 -3.48 13.26 8.00
C THR A 107 -3.51 12.29 9.18
N ALA A 108 -4.25 11.17 9.05
CA ALA A 108 -4.29 10.14 10.09
C ALA A 108 -2.92 9.49 10.35
N VAL A 109 -2.11 9.33 9.30
CA VAL A 109 -0.74 8.81 9.41
C VAL A 109 0.16 9.84 10.06
N SER A 110 0.14 11.10 9.61
CA SER A 110 0.95 12.18 10.22
C SER A 110 0.60 12.41 11.70
N LYS A 111 -0.69 12.33 12.05
CA LYS A 111 -1.13 12.45 13.45
C LYS A 111 -0.60 11.31 14.33
N LYS A 112 -0.61 10.08 13.81
CA LYS A 112 -0.14 8.91 14.56
C LYS A 112 1.39 8.81 14.62
N TYR A 113 2.07 9.23 13.57
CA TYR A 113 3.53 9.10 13.41
C TYR A 113 4.14 10.47 13.06
N PRO A 114 4.20 11.43 14.01
CA PRO A 114 4.64 12.80 13.72
C PRO A 114 6.08 12.88 13.21
N ASN A 115 6.94 11.93 13.61
CA ASN A 115 8.35 11.90 13.21
C ASN A 115 8.57 11.53 11.72
N VAL A 116 7.53 11.07 11.01
CA VAL A 116 7.65 10.69 9.60
C VAL A 116 8.04 11.88 8.73
N GLU A 117 7.57 13.08 9.07
CA GLU A 117 7.82 14.30 8.28
C GLU A 117 9.29 14.72 8.32
N GLY A 118 9.90 14.73 9.50
CA GLY A 118 11.33 15.02 9.65
C GLY A 118 12.21 14.00 8.90
N TRP A 119 11.85 12.72 8.94
CA TRP A 119 12.56 11.68 8.19
C TRP A 119 12.44 11.86 6.67
N LEU A 120 11.25 12.18 6.16
CA LEU A 120 11.03 12.46 4.73
C LEU A 120 11.82 13.69 4.27
N GLN A 121 11.88 14.73 5.10
CA GLN A 121 12.66 15.93 4.81
C GLN A 121 14.16 15.65 4.71
N GLN A 122 14.71 14.80 5.60
CA GLN A 122 16.12 14.36 5.54
C GLN A 122 16.45 13.63 4.24
N LEU A 123 15.48 12.90 3.68
CA LEU A 123 15.60 12.23 2.38
C LEU A 123 15.33 13.17 1.18
N GLY A 124 15.04 14.44 1.42
CA GLY A 124 14.65 15.39 0.38
C GLY A 124 13.33 15.06 -0.31
N VAL A 125 12.42 14.35 0.37
CA VAL A 125 11.07 14.04 -0.12
C VAL A 125 10.11 15.12 0.36
N ARG A 126 9.40 15.76 -0.58
CA ARG A 126 8.42 16.80 -0.25
C ARG A 126 7.07 16.17 0.10
N ILE A 127 6.47 16.57 1.21
CA ILE A 127 5.09 16.21 1.50
C ILE A 127 4.18 17.17 0.73
N VAL A 128 3.28 16.60 -0.08
CA VAL A 128 2.27 17.39 -0.80
C VAL A 128 0.88 17.04 -0.27
N PRO A 129 -0.02 18.03 -0.14
CA PRO A 129 -1.36 17.76 0.37
C PRO A 129 -2.10 16.82 -0.59
N PRO A 130 -2.99 15.95 -0.10
CA PRO A 130 -3.78 15.10 -0.97
C PRO A 130 -4.59 15.96 -1.96
N PRO A 131 -4.74 15.55 -3.23
CA PRO A 131 -5.62 16.27 -4.14
C PRO A 131 -7.05 16.27 -3.60
N SER A 132 -7.84 17.27 -4.03
CA SER A 132 -9.29 17.17 -3.89
C SER A 132 -9.76 15.93 -4.65
N GLY A 133 -10.37 15.00 -3.91
CA GLY A 133 -10.72 13.70 -4.47
C GLY A 133 -9.54 12.73 -4.51
N PHE A 134 -9.09 12.28 -3.33
CA PHE A 134 -8.21 11.14 -3.05
C PHE A 134 -8.75 9.79 -3.62
N TYR A 135 -9.25 9.78 -4.85
CA TYR A 135 -9.99 8.70 -5.50
C TYR A 135 -9.07 7.59 -5.98
N ALA A 136 -7.95 7.91 -6.64
CA ALA A 136 -7.10 6.90 -7.29
C ALA A 136 -6.50 5.86 -6.32
N GLY A 137 -6.07 6.27 -5.13
CA GLY A 137 -5.44 5.34 -4.18
C GLY A 137 -6.40 4.68 -3.18
N ILE A 138 -7.57 5.27 -2.88
CA ILE A 138 -8.62 4.58 -2.10
C ILE A 138 -9.09 3.32 -2.84
N HIS A 139 -9.22 3.37 -4.17
CA HIS A 139 -9.58 2.20 -4.96
C HIS A 139 -8.50 1.11 -4.89
N GLN A 140 -7.22 1.48 -4.91
CA GLN A 140 -6.11 0.53 -4.81
C GLN A 140 -6.14 -0.22 -3.47
N VAL A 141 -6.35 0.49 -2.35
CA VAL A 141 -6.51 -0.14 -1.02
C VAL A 141 -7.71 -1.08 -0.98
N LYS A 142 -8.87 -0.66 -1.50
CA LYS A 142 -10.08 -1.49 -1.52
C LYS A 142 -9.90 -2.75 -2.36
N ASN A 143 -9.24 -2.64 -3.51
CA ASN A 143 -8.95 -3.79 -4.35
C ASN A 143 -7.96 -4.73 -3.66
N TRP A 144 -6.91 -4.19 -3.04
CA TRP A 144 -5.96 -4.98 -2.27
C TRP A 144 -6.63 -5.73 -1.11
N GLU A 145 -7.52 -5.10 -0.35
CA GLU A 145 -8.29 -5.79 0.71
C GLU A 145 -9.13 -6.94 0.13
N LYS A 146 -9.74 -6.76 -1.04
CA LYS A 146 -10.47 -7.84 -1.73
C LYS A 146 -9.53 -8.96 -2.15
N ASP A 147 -8.37 -8.64 -2.71
CA ASP A 147 -7.38 -9.65 -3.12
C ASP A 147 -6.90 -10.47 -1.91
N VAL A 148 -6.67 -9.81 -0.77
CA VAL A 148 -6.36 -10.46 0.52
C VAL A 148 -7.51 -11.35 0.99
N ALA A 149 -8.74 -10.85 1.00
CA ALA A 149 -9.91 -11.61 1.42
C ALA A 149 -10.17 -12.83 0.53
N ASN A 150 -10.02 -12.66 -0.79
CA ASN A 150 -10.12 -13.73 -1.76
C ASN A 150 -9.03 -14.78 -1.51
N HIS A 151 -7.78 -14.37 -1.30
CA HIS A 151 -6.70 -15.30 -1.00
C HIS A 151 -6.98 -16.14 0.25
N ILE A 152 -7.45 -15.51 1.33
CA ILE A 152 -7.85 -16.21 2.56
C ILE A 152 -8.92 -17.26 2.25
N SER A 153 -9.97 -16.86 1.51
CA SER A 153 -11.10 -17.74 1.16
C SER A 153 -10.66 -18.91 0.28
N PHE A 154 -9.79 -18.65 -0.71
CA PHE A 154 -9.23 -19.69 -1.59
C PHE A 154 -8.32 -20.65 -0.84
N HIS A 155 -7.47 -20.17 0.08
CA HIS A 155 -6.63 -21.02 0.91
C HIS A 155 -7.47 -21.98 1.75
N GLU A 156 -8.48 -21.48 2.46
CA GLU A 156 -9.36 -22.32 3.28
C GLU A 156 -10.13 -23.33 2.45
N TYR A 157 -10.57 -22.93 1.24
CA TYR A 157 -11.28 -23.82 0.34
C TYR A 157 -10.38 -24.93 -0.23
N LEU A 158 -9.17 -24.60 -0.69
CA LEU A 158 -8.28 -25.55 -1.37
C LEU A 158 -7.46 -26.41 -0.40
N GLU A 159 -6.84 -25.79 0.59
CA GLU A 159 -5.92 -26.46 1.52
C GLU A 159 -6.66 -27.14 2.68
N LYS A 160 -7.95 -26.83 2.86
CA LYS A 160 -8.77 -27.29 3.99
C LYS A 160 -8.19 -26.94 5.36
N THR A 161 -7.31 -25.94 5.40
CA THR A 161 -6.69 -25.40 6.62
C THR A 161 -7.01 -23.92 6.80
N PRO A 162 -7.09 -23.43 8.04
CA PRO A 162 -7.27 -22.00 8.27
C PRO A 162 -6.11 -21.15 7.73
N CYS A 163 -6.44 -20.02 7.11
CA CYS A 163 -5.41 -19.07 6.71
C CYS A 163 -4.92 -18.26 7.94
N THR A 164 -3.62 -18.26 8.19
CA THR A 164 -2.99 -17.47 9.25
C THR A 164 -2.28 -16.25 8.67
N LEU A 165 -1.88 -15.32 9.54
CA LEU A 165 -1.07 -14.17 9.13
C LEU A 165 0.26 -14.59 8.48
N GLU A 166 0.88 -15.67 8.97
CA GLU A 166 2.15 -16.17 8.44
C GLU A 166 1.97 -16.72 7.02
N VAL A 167 0.91 -17.50 6.79
CA VAL A 167 0.55 -17.99 5.44
C VAL A 167 0.35 -16.79 4.51
N LEU A 168 -0.46 -15.81 4.91
CA LEU A 168 -0.71 -14.62 4.10
C LEU A 168 0.59 -13.87 3.77
N ARG A 169 1.47 -13.64 4.76
CA ARG A 169 2.77 -12.99 4.56
C ARG A 169 3.66 -13.76 3.60
N SER A 170 3.69 -15.10 3.69
CA SER A 170 4.47 -15.94 2.77
C SER A 170 4.02 -15.84 1.31
N LYS A 171 2.77 -15.42 1.06
CA LYS A 171 2.18 -15.28 -0.28
C LYS A 171 2.11 -13.83 -0.76
N ASN A 172 2.50 -12.87 0.06
CA ASN A 172 2.35 -11.44 -0.20
C ASN A 172 3.00 -11.00 -1.52
N LEU A 173 4.23 -11.45 -1.79
CA LEU A 173 4.94 -11.11 -3.03
C LEU A 173 4.17 -11.58 -4.27
N ARG A 174 3.74 -12.85 -4.30
CA ARG A 174 2.97 -13.41 -5.41
C ARG A 174 1.64 -12.68 -5.63
N MET A 175 0.96 -12.31 -4.54
CA MET A 175 -0.27 -11.53 -4.62
C MET A 175 -0.01 -10.13 -5.21
N LEU A 176 1.08 -9.48 -4.82
CA LEU A 176 1.49 -8.19 -5.39
C LEU A 176 1.82 -8.27 -6.87
N GLU A 177 2.53 -9.32 -7.30
CA GLU A 177 2.83 -9.55 -8.72
C GLU A 177 1.54 -9.65 -9.54
N MET A 178 0.62 -10.53 -9.13
CA MET A 178 -0.66 -10.70 -9.81
C MET A 178 -1.47 -9.39 -9.87
N ALA A 179 -1.48 -8.62 -8.79
CA ALA A 179 -2.18 -7.34 -8.74
C ALA A 179 -1.51 -6.27 -9.61
N ASN A 180 -0.18 -6.28 -9.73
CA ASN A 180 0.56 -5.34 -10.57
C ASN A 180 0.55 -5.71 -12.06
N ASP A 181 0.44 -7.00 -12.38
CA ASP A 181 0.33 -7.51 -13.76
C ASP A 181 -1.09 -7.39 -14.33
N SER A 182 -2.06 -7.02 -13.50
CA SER A 182 -3.40 -6.69 -13.96
C SER A 182 -3.38 -5.40 -14.80
N GLN A 183 -3.98 -5.45 -15.99
CA GLN A 183 -4.14 -4.28 -16.86
C GLN A 183 -4.95 -3.18 -16.17
N ILE A 184 -4.51 -1.94 -16.35
CA ILE A 184 -5.26 -0.80 -15.84
C ILE A 184 -6.38 -0.48 -16.82
N ASN A 185 -7.61 -0.47 -16.33
CA ASN A 185 -8.76 -0.02 -17.10
C ASN A 185 -8.85 1.52 -17.09
N ARG A 186 -7.99 2.18 -17.87
CA ARG A 186 -8.04 3.64 -18.14
C ARG A 186 -8.35 3.84 -19.63
N PRO A 187 -9.21 4.81 -20.00
CA PRO A 187 -9.48 5.11 -21.41
C PRO A 187 -8.18 5.32 -22.20
N GLY A 188 -7.97 4.53 -23.25
CA GLY A 188 -6.80 4.64 -24.13
C GLY A 188 -5.51 3.99 -23.60
N ILE A 189 -5.49 3.40 -22.41
CA ILE A 189 -4.32 2.71 -21.86
C ILE A 189 -4.65 1.22 -21.70
N ARG A 190 -3.92 0.34 -22.41
CA ARG A 190 -3.99 -1.12 -22.26
C ARG A 190 -2.63 -1.67 -21.84
N MET A 191 -2.17 -1.27 -20.67
CA MET A 191 -0.88 -1.67 -20.10
C MET A 191 -1.07 -2.14 -18.66
N THR A 192 -0.20 -3.03 -18.21
CA THR A 192 -0.09 -3.38 -16.80
C THR A 192 0.54 -2.24 -16.01
N ARG A 193 0.42 -2.27 -14.68
CA ARG A 193 1.07 -1.28 -13.81
C ARG A 193 2.59 -1.34 -13.97
N LYS A 194 3.14 -2.55 -14.08
CA LYS A 194 4.57 -2.79 -14.35
C LYS A 194 5.02 -2.15 -15.66
N GLN A 195 4.29 -2.38 -16.75
CA GLN A 195 4.63 -1.80 -18.05
C GLN A 195 4.60 -0.26 -18.02
N LEU A 196 3.66 0.36 -17.30
CA LEU A 196 3.63 1.81 -17.15
C LEU A 196 4.74 2.36 -16.26
N TRP A 197 5.14 1.61 -15.23
CA TRP A 197 6.24 1.97 -14.35
C TRP A 197 7.60 1.96 -15.09
N GLU A 198 7.79 0.97 -15.95
CA GLU A 198 8.99 0.75 -16.75
C GLU A 198 9.03 1.59 -18.03
N LEU A 199 7.94 2.30 -18.37
CA LEU A 199 7.86 3.10 -19.57
C LEU A 199 8.96 4.17 -19.58
N PRO A 200 9.80 4.24 -20.62
CA PRO A 200 10.79 5.30 -20.76
C PRO A 200 10.11 6.67 -20.83
N VAL A 201 10.60 7.62 -20.02
CA VAL A 201 10.15 9.01 -20.07
C VAL A 201 11.37 9.90 -20.22
N GLU A 202 11.39 10.70 -21.29
CA GLU A 202 12.46 11.64 -21.57
C GLU A 202 12.62 12.66 -20.41
N GLY A 203 13.86 12.89 -19.99
CA GLY A 203 14.16 13.80 -18.89
C GLY A 203 13.83 13.29 -17.48
N ARG A 204 13.44 12.01 -17.32
CA ARG A 204 13.26 11.39 -16.00
C ARG A 204 14.62 11.30 -15.27
N PRO A 205 14.75 11.82 -14.05
CA PRO A 205 15.98 11.67 -13.28
C PRO A 205 16.20 10.19 -12.90
N PRO A 206 17.46 9.77 -12.67
CA PRO A 206 17.74 8.43 -12.15
C PRO A 206 16.96 8.14 -10.86
N LEU A 207 16.53 6.88 -10.69
CA LEU A 207 15.91 6.45 -9.46
C LEU A 207 16.89 6.59 -8.30
N ARG A 208 16.52 7.38 -7.29
CA ARG A 208 17.20 7.38 -5.99
C ARG A 208 16.76 6.12 -5.25
N VAL A 209 17.68 5.28 -4.82
CA VAL A 209 17.33 4.02 -4.14
C VAL A 209 17.68 4.13 -2.67
N MET A 210 16.84 3.54 -1.82
CA MET A 210 17.16 3.39 -0.40
C MET A 210 18.26 2.33 -0.24
N ALA A 211 19.36 2.72 0.39
CA ALA A 211 20.48 1.84 0.69
C ALA A 211 20.08 0.72 1.67
#